data_AF-A0AAX4HT92-F1
#
_entry.id   AF-A0AAX4HT92-F1
#
_cell.length_a   1.000
_cell.length_b   1.000
_cell.length_c   1.000
_cell.angle_alpha   90.00
_cell.angle_beta   90.00
_cell.angle_gamma   90.00
#
_symmetry.space_group_name_H-M   'P 1'
#
loop_
_entity.id
_entity.type
_entity.pdbx_description
1 polymer ?
#
loop_
_entity_poly.entity_id
_entity_poly.type
_entity_poly.pdbx_seq_one_letter_code
_entity_poly.pdbx_strand_id
1 'polypeptide(L)'
;MRYLALFLLFSCAQTPPLKFKYTSSKRYLASLTREEVVVKRIEGELKHPQILATGMDSTFLIVKLFDDQGRLLTDVDPSDLTLSTSEDVEAKPFALKQGVYKTEILPRVKSRSIRMRVDWQERVVSKEIILKTTIAPVKDELQLLNQHSFQHPRVGDGMNTNHPTDGFSIENSGDNRIVDATRNPYSQRVFNFDYPEQARQNLSLEVYDAPNDTVSHTMHSIFWFFPRKNVHLFEERGSSIDVTLPNGEKMVFHKESKEIIDGVFTEGPVDVSKDRFKRKYPDLKYQGRGVVLRVNARGQSPQLGQFENTKIDMEYGTVGSAEVLIMNGQTGQKCRRPKTDFWLPLDVNPIEFKFPTDEEFDVYLRNNCGFGLPKF
;
A
#
# COMPACT_ATOMS: atom_id res chain seq x y z
N MET A 1 25.69 -38.57 50.09
CA MET A 1 25.66 -37.60 48.98
C MET A 1 25.67 -38.34 47.65
N ARG A 2 24.55 -38.34 46.92
CA ARG A 2 24.48 -38.75 45.51
C ARG A 2 23.50 -37.78 44.83
N TYR A 3 23.98 -36.98 43.90
CA TYR A 3 23.18 -36.09 43.07
C TYR A 3 22.76 -36.85 41.80
N LEU A 4 21.46 -36.91 41.55
CA LEU A 4 20.88 -37.40 40.30
C LEU A 4 20.49 -36.16 39.48
N ALA A 5 21.15 -35.93 38.35
CA ALA A 5 20.80 -34.88 37.40
C ALA A 5 19.76 -35.42 36.42
N LEU A 6 18.56 -34.83 36.44
CA LEU A 6 17.47 -35.13 35.51
C LEU A 6 17.55 -34.15 34.32
N PHE A 7 18.03 -34.62 33.18
CA PHE A 7 17.99 -33.88 31.92
C PHE A 7 16.60 -34.03 31.28
N LEU A 8 15.80 -32.95 31.28
CA LEU A 8 14.58 -32.85 30.50
C LEU A 8 14.90 -32.36 29.09
N LEU A 9 14.88 -33.29 28.12
CA LEU A 9 14.88 -32.98 26.70
C LEU A 9 13.49 -32.50 26.30
N PHE A 10 13.33 -31.20 26.09
CA PHE A 10 12.15 -30.65 25.41
C PHE A 10 12.23 -31.00 23.93
N SER A 11 11.46 -32.01 23.51
CA SER A 11 11.20 -32.29 22.10
C SER A 11 10.31 -31.19 21.52
N CYS A 12 10.83 -30.39 20.59
CA CYS A 12 10.02 -29.50 19.76
C CYS A 12 9.00 -30.33 18.96
N ALA A 13 7.73 -30.29 19.37
CA ALA A 13 6.65 -30.83 18.57
C ALA A 13 6.46 -29.97 17.32
N GLN A 14 6.88 -30.48 16.15
CA GLN A 14 6.54 -29.88 14.86
C GLN A 14 5.05 -30.09 14.62
N THR A 15 4.30 -28.99 14.48
CA THR A 15 2.90 -29.03 14.03
C THR A 15 2.82 -29.66 12.63
N PRO A 16 1.94 -30.64 12.39
CA PRO A 16 1.81 -31.26 11.08
C PRO A 16 1.30 -30.24 10.04
N PRO A 17 1.74 -30.33 8.77
CA PRO A 17 1.32 -29.40 7.71
C PRO A 17 -0.18 -29.50 7.45
N LEU A 18 -0.80 -28.36 7.10
CA LEU A 18 -2.21 -28.31 6.70
C LEU A 18 -2.35 -28.97 5.32
N LYS A 19 -3.24 -29.97 5.22
CA LYS A 19 -3.54 -30.69 3.99
C LYS A 19 -4.94 -30.32 3.50
N PHE A 20 -5.04 -29.82 2.27
CA PHE A 20 -6.31 -29.56 1.62
C PHE A 20 -6.67 -30.72 0.70
N LYS A 21 -7.78 -31.41 1.00
CA LYS A 21 -8.32 -32.49 0.18
C LYS A 21 -9.63 -32.05 -0.45
N TYR A 22 -9.65 -31.97 -1.78
CA TYR A 22 -10.84 -31.58 -2.53
C TYR A 22 -11.65 -32.83 -2.87
N THR A 23 -12.85 -32.95 -2.31
CA THR A 23 -13.77 -34.03 -2.67
C THR A 23 -14.52 -33.63 -3.93
N SER A 24 -14.22 -34.26 -5.07
CA SER A 24 -15.08 -34.16 -6.27
C SER A 24 -16.03 -35.36 -6.30
N SER A 25 -17.30 -35.10 -6.59
CA SER A 25 -18.37 -36.12 -6.71
C SER A 25 -18.36 -36.86 -8.06
N LYS A 26 -17.28 -36.76 -8.85
CA LYS A 26 -17.14 -37.42 -10.16
C LYS A 26 -16.20 -38.63 -10.15
N ARG A 27 -16.24 -39.45 -9.10
CA ARG A 27 -15.66 -40.81 -9.12
C ARG A 27 -16.65 -41.82 -9.70
N TYR A 28 -17.01 -41.73 -10.96
CA TYR A 28 -17.68 -42.84 -11.63
C TYR A 28 -17.40 -42.76 -13.14
N LEU A 29 -16.81 -43.84 -13.68
CA LEU A 29 -16.75 -44.27 -15.11
C LEU A 29 -15.41 -44.28 -15.86
N ALA A 30 -14.27 -43.82 -15.30
CA ALA A 30 -12.97 -43.89 -16.04
C ALA A 30 -12.13 -45.16 -15.79
N SER A 31 -12.52 -46.04 -14.85
CA SER A 31 -11.64 -47.09 -14.30
C SER A 31 -11.71 -48.46 -14.99
N LEU A 32 -12.24 -48.59 -16.20
CA LEU A 32 -12.46 -49.91 -16.81
C LEU A 32 -11.65 -50.21 -18.08
N THR A 33 -10.92 -49.26 -18.66
CA THR A 33 -10.15 -49.55 -19.91
C THR A 33 -8.85 -48.77 -20.11
N ARG A 34 -8.43 -47.89 -19.19
CA ARG A 34 -7.18 -47.14 -19.35
C ARG A 34 -6.05 -47.76 -18.54
N GLU A 35 -4.91 -47.95 -19.19
CA GLU A 35 -3.63 -48.16 -18.53
C GLU A 35 -3.51 -47.16 -17.37
N GLU A 36 -3.18 -47.65 -16.17
CA GLU A 36 -3.09 -46.82 -14.97
C GLU A 36 -2.10 -45.68 -15.26
N VAL A 37 -2.57 -44.44 -15.25
CA VAL A 37 -1.70 -43.28 -15.46
C VAL A 37 -0.72 -43.20 -14.30
N VAL A 38 0.56 -43.47 -14.56
CA VAL A 38 1.60 -43.46 -13.53
C VAL A 38 2.32 -42.12 -13.56
N VAL A 39 1.93 -41.20 -12.68
CA VAL A 39 2.72 -39.98 -12.43
C VAL A 39 4.04 -40.38 -11.78
N LYS A 40 5.16 -39.85 -12.25
CA LYS A 40 6.51 -40.07 -11.68
C LYS A 40 7.15 -38.79 -11.16
N ARG A 41 6.79 -37.63 -11.72
CA ARG A 41 7.36 -36.34 -11.33
C ARG A 41 6.32 -35.24 -11.37
N ILE A 42 6.38 -34.35 -10.39
CA ILE A 42 5.53 -33.15 -10.29
C ILE A 42 6.44 -31.94 -10.25
N GLU A 43 6.18 -30.96 -11.11
CA GLU A 43 6.83 -29.65 -11.10
C GLU A 43 5.77 -28.58 -10.82
N GLY A 44 6.06 -27.68 -9.88
CA GLY A 44 5.19 -26.57 -9.53
C GLY A 44 5.92 -25.24 -9.61
N GLU A 45 5.24 -24.22 -10.13
CA GLU A 45 5.76 -22.87 -10.33
C GLU A 45 4.71 -21.82 -9.98
N LEU A 46 5.12 -20.74 -9.32
CA LEU A 46 4.25 -19.62 -8.98
C LEU A 46 4.30 -18.58 -10.08
N LYS A 47 3.13 -18.09 -10.51
CA LYS A 47 3.05 -16.96 -11.45
C LYS A 47 3.71 -15.71 -10.86
N HIS A 48 3.47 -15.45 -9.58
CA HIS A 48 4.17 -14.41 -8.80
C HIS A 48 4.73 -15.07 -7.54
N PRO A 49 6.07 -15.17 -7.40
CA PRO A 49 6.72 -15.82 -6.25
C PRO A 49 6.69 -14.96 -4.97
N GLN A 50 6.24 -13.71 -5.08
CA GLN A 50 6.08 -12.76 -3.98
C GLN A 50 4.75 -12.02 -4.13
N ILE A 51 3.93 -12.01 -3.08
CA ILE A 51 2.66 -11.25 -3.01
C ILE A 51 2.44 -10.69 -1.60
N LEU A 52 1.55 -9.72 -1.44
CA LEU A 52 1.20 -9.21 -0.12
C LEU A 52 0.27 -10.21 0.58
N ALA A 53 0.54 -10.50 1.85
CA ALA A 53 -0.37 -11.27 2.68
C ALA A 53 -1.41 -10.31 3.29
N THR A 54 -2.29 -9.75 2.46
CA THR A 54 -3.42 -8.91 2.92
C THR A 54 -4.73 -9.69 3.02
N GLY A 55 -4.77 -10.94 2.55
CA GLY A 55 -6.01 -11.69 2.38
C GLY A 55 -6.82 -11.30 1.14
N MET A 56 -6.32 -10.39 0.31
CA MET A 56 -6.94 -9.99 -0.96
C MET A 56 -6.09 -10.34 -2.18
N ASP A 57 -4.77 -10.31 -2.05
CA ASP A 57 -3.86 -10.63 -3.15
C ASP A 57 -3.73 -12.14 -3.33
N SER A 58 -3.93 -12.60 -4.56
CA SER A 58 -3.77 -14.01 -4.93
C SER A 58 -2.65 -14.22 -5.95
N THR A 59 -2.09 -15.43 -5.94
CA THR A 59 -1.18 -15.91 -6.97
C THR A 59 -1.67 -17.22 -7.54
N PHE A 60 -1.20 -17.58 -8.73
CA PHE A 60 -1.52 -18.86 -9.34
C PHE A 60 -0.34 -19.81 -9.17
N LEU A 61 -0.62 -20.99 -8.63
CA LEU A 61 0.28 -22.12 -8.66
C LEU A 61 -0.03 -22.95 -9.91
N ILE A 62 0.97 -23.09 -10.77
CA ILE A 62 0.92 -23.88 -12.01
C ILE A 62 1.66 -25.19 -11.76
N VAL A 63 1.01 -26.31 -12.08
CA VAL A 63 1.52 -27.66 -11.84
C VAL A 63 1.57 -28.45 -13.14
N LYS A 64 2.71 -29.09 -13.39
CA LYS A 64 2.97 -30.01 -14.50
C LYS A 64 3.25 -31.41 -13.95
N LEU A 65 2.61 -32.40 -14.54
CA LEU A 65 2.75 -33.81 -14.17
C LEU A 65 3.49 -34.54 -15.30
N PHE A 66 4.43 -35.42 -14.94
CA PHE A 66 5.21 -36.16 -15.93
C PHE A 66 5.21 -37.66 -15.62
N ASP A 67 5.22 -38.48 -16.68
CA ASP A 67 5.44 -39.92 -16.61
C ASP A 67 6.94 -40.28 -16.52
N ASP A 68 7.25 -41.58 -16.61
CA ASP A 68 8.60 -42.13 -16.59
C ASP A 68 9.44 -41.74 -17.82
N GLN A 69 8.80 -41.47 -18.95
CA GLN A 69 9.41 -41.01 -20.19
C GLN A 69 9.59 -39.48 -20.23
N GLY A 70 9.13 -38.77 -19.19
CA GLY A 70 9.18 -37.31 -19.14
C GLY A 70 8.14 -36.61 -20.00
N ARG A 71 7.09 -37.32 -20.46
CA ARG A 71 5.97 -36.75 -21.20
C ARG A 71 5.01 -36.05 -20.25
N LEU A 72 4.45 -34.93 -20.69
CA LEU A 72 3.47 -34.16 -19.91
C LEU A 72 2.12 -34.90 -19.87
N LEU A 73 1.62 -35.15 -18.68
CA LEU A 73 0.32 -35.76 -18.44
C LEU A 73 -0.75 -34.68 -18.28
N THR A 74 -1.86 -34.83 -19.00
CA THR A 74 -2.99 -33.88 -18.98
C THR A 74 -4.34 -34.57 -18.78
N ASP A 75 -4.34 -35.86 -18.51
CA ASP A 75 -5.52 -36.73 -18.37
C ASP A 75 -5.72 -37.21 -16.93
N VAL A 76 -4.94 -36.69 -15.98
CA VAL A 76 -5.14 -36.89 -14.53
C VAL A 76 -6.32 -36.06 -14.04
N ASP A 77 -7.18 -36.66 -13.20
CA ASP A 77 -8.26 -35.95 -12.52
C ASP A 77 -7.67 -34.90 -11.57
N PRO A 78 -7.99 -33.60 -11.72
CA PRO A 78 -7.46 -32.57 -10.83
C PRO A 78 -7.77 -32.79 -9.33
N SER A 79 -8.82 -33.54 -9.00
CA SER A 79 -9.18 -33.85 -7.60
C SER A 79 -8.26 -34.88 -6.94
N ASP A 80 -7.41 -35.55 -7.72
CA ASP A 80 -6.35 -36.43 -7.19
C ASP A 80 -5.09 -35.65 -6.76
N LEU A 81 -5.04 -34.35 -7.04
CA LEU A 81 -3.99 -33.46 -6.56
C LEU A 81 -4.36 -32.85 -5.21
N THR A 82 -3.43 -32.90 -4.26
CA THR A 82 -3.55 -32.25 -2.96
C THR A 82 -2.45 -31.23 -2.76
N LEU A 83 -2.80 -30.11 -2.13
CA LEU A 83 -1.85 -29.07 -1.75
C LEU A 83 -1.59 -29.17 -0.24
N SER A 84 -0.32 -29.28 0.12
CA SER A 84 0.17 -29.25 1.50
C SER A 84 0.88 -27.92 1.75
N THR A 85 0.52 -27.19 2.81
CA THR A 85 1.10 -25.88 3.13
C THR A 85 1.64 -25.79 4.56
N SER A 86 2.68 -24.97 4.75
CA SER A 86 3.25 -24.69 6.08
C SER A 86 2.42 -23.69 6.91
N GLU A 87 1.56 -22.92 6.25
CA GLU A 87 0.75 -21.85 6.81
C GLU A 87 -0.70 -21.96 6.32
N ASP A 88 -1.62 -21.27 7.00
CA ASP A 88 -3.03 -21.22 6.60
C ASP A 88 -3.21 -20.36 5.34
N VAL A 89 -3.78 -20.97 4.30
CA VAL A 89 -4.08 -20.33 3.01
C VAL A 89 -5.47 -20.71 2.56
N GLU A 90 -6.11 -19.82 1.80
CA GLU A 90 -7.27 -20.20 1.01
C GLU A 90 -6.81 -20.61 -0.38
N ALA A 91 -7.07 -21.87 -0.76
CA ALA A 91 -6.68 -22.41 -2.05
C ALA A 91 -7.91 -22.97 -2.78
N LYS A 92 -8.11 -22.59 -4.04
CA LYS A 92 -9.17 -23.15 -4.88
C LYS A 92 -8.82 -24.59 -5.32
N PRO A 93 -9.81 -25.44 -5.66
CA PRO A 93 -9.52 -26.74 -6.26
C PRO A 93 -8.67 -26.60 -7.53
N PHE A 94 -7.79 -27.58 -7.78
CA PHE A 94 -7.04 -27.62 -9.04
C PHE A 94 -7.98 -27.72 -10.24
N ALA A 95 -7.63 -27.04 -11.33
CA ALA A 95 -8.31 -27.13 -12.60
C ALA A 95 -7.30 -27.27 -13.75
N LEU A 96 -7.59 -28.17 -14.70
CA LEU A 96 -6.80 -28.30 -15.92
C LEU A 96 -7.15 -27.15 -16.89
N LYS A 97 -6.17 -26.32 -17.22
CA LYS A 97 -6.32 -25.20 -18.17
C LYS A 97 -5.10 -25.12 -19.07
N GLN A 98 -5.31 -25.20 -20.38
CA GLN A 98 -4.25 -25.08 -21.39
C GLN A 98 -3.13 -26.12 -21.20
N GLY A 99 -3.49 -27.37 -20.88
CA GLY A 99 -2.53 -28.47 -20.71
C GLY A 99 -1.72 -28.43 -19.41
N VAL A 100 -2.05 -27.55 -18.46
CA VAL A 100 -1.42 -27.52 -17.13
C VAL A 100 -2.47 -27.41 -16.04
N TYR A 101 -2.16 -27.93 -14.86
CA TYR A 101 -3.04 -27.84 -13.69
C TYR A 101 -2.79 -26.52 -12.98
N LYS A 102 -3.85 -25.81 -12.58
CA LYS A 102 -3.75 -24.50 -11.92
C LYS A 102 -4.61 -24.47 -10.67
N THR A 103 -4.11 -23.85 -9.62
CA THR A 103 -4.90 -23.43 -8.46
C THR A 103 -4.56 -21.98 -8.12
N GLU A 104 -5.56 -21.27 -7.58
CA GLU A 104 -5.38 -19.92 -7.04
C GLU A 104 -5.14 -20.02 -5.55
N ILE A 105 -4.09 -19.34 -5.08
CA ILE A 105 -3.64 -19.31 -3.69
C ILE A 105 -3.80 -17.89 -3.16
N LEU A 106 -4.52 -17.78 -2.04
CA LEU A 106 -4.77 -16.55 -1.31
C LEU A 106 -4.17 -16.67 0.11
N PRO A 107 -3.02 -16.03 0.38
CA PRO A 107 -2.41 -16.01 1.71
C PRO A 107 -3.26 -15.26 2.73
N ARG A 108 -3.26 -15.73 3.98
CA ARG A 108 -3.85 -14.99 5.10
C ARG A 108 -2.84 -14.03 5.72
N VAL A 109 -3.36 -13.02 6.43
CA VAL A 109 -2.67 -11.79 6.88
C VAL A 109 -1.38 -11.99 7.72
N LYS A 110 -1.08 -13.22 8.16
CA LYS A 110 0.04 -13.52 9.08
C LYS A 110 1.12 -14.43 8.50
N SER A 111 1.01 -14.88 7.25
CA SER A 111 2.00 -15.76 6.65
C SER A 111 3.20 -14.94 6.18
N ARG A 112 4.44 -15.23 6.63
CA ARG A 112 5.68 -14.56 6.15
C ARG A 112 6.35 -15.28 4.97
N SER A 113 6.26 -16.60 4.96
CA SER A 113 6.70 -17.43 3.85
C SER A 113 5.89 -18.70 3.86
N ILE A 114 5.21 -19.00 2.77
CA ILE A 114 4.38 -20.19 2.65
C ILE A 114 5.17 -21.21 1.85
N ARG A 115 5.54 -22.32 2.50
CA ARG A 115 6.14 -23.48 1.86
C ARG A 115 5.01 -24.40 1.42
N MET A 116 5.03 -24.78 0.16
CA MET A 116 3.98 -25.57 -0.47
C MET A 116 4.57 -26.81 -1.13
N ARG A 117 3.80 -27.89 -1.12
CA ARG A 117 4.05 -29.10 -1.91
C ARG A 117 2.76 -29.58 -2.54
N VAL A 118 2.86 -30.10 -3.75
CA VAL A 118 1.75 -30.73 -4.45
C VAL A 118 1.99 -32.22 -4.47
N ASP A 119 1.00 -32.95 -4.00
CA ASP A 119 1.03 -34.41 -3.94
C ASP A 119 -0.01 -34.97 -4.91
N TRP A 120 0.31 -36.10 -5.53
CA TRP A 120 -0.65 -36.90 -6.30
C TRP A 120 -0.89 -38.23 -5.59
N GLN A 121 -2.12 -38.44 -5.12
CA GLN A 121 -2.55 -39.65 -4.40
C GLN A 121 -1.61 -40.10 -3.27
N GLU A 122 -0.89 -39.16 -2.64
CA GLU A 122 0.14 -39.43 -1.61
C GLU A 122 1.31 -40.32 -2.08
N ARG A 123 1.45 -40.55 -3.40
CA ARG A 123 2.49 -41.40 -4.00
C ARG A 123 3.68 -40.60 -4.51
N VAL A 124 3.42 -39.44 -5.11
CA VAL A 124 4.44 -38.56 -5.70
C VAL A 124 4.26 -37.16 -5.15
N VAL A 125 5.37 -36.55 -4.75
CA VAL A 125 5.43 -35.25 -4.10
C VAL A 125 6.33 -34.33 -4.92
N SER A 126 5.88 -33.09 -5.15
CA SER A 126 6.68 -32.06 -5.81
C SER A 126 7.89 -31.65 -4.95
N LYS A 127 8.85 -30.94 -5.56
CA LYS A 127 9.80 -30.13 -4.80
C LYS A 127 9.06 -29.05 -4.00
N GLU A 128 9.71 -28.54 -2.96
CA GLU A 128 9.19 -27.43 -2.15
C GLU A 128 9.09 -26.16 -3.00
N ILE A 129 7.93 -25.52 -2.94
CA ILE A 129 7.60 -24.27 -3.64
C ILE A 129 7.44 -23.20 -2.56
N ILE A 130 8.19 -22.10 -2.69
CA ILE A 130 8.22 -21.05 -1.68
C ILE A 130 7.50 -19.82 -2.24
N LEU A 131 6.37 -19.47 -1.63
CA LEU A 131 5.72 -18.19 -1.82
C LEU A 131 6.20 -17.24 -0.72
N LYS A 132 6.89 -16.18 -1.11
CA LYS A 132 7.27 -15.11 -0.19
C LYS A 132 6.06 -14.22 0.03
N THR A 133 5.73 -13.96 1.27
CA THR A 133 4.60 -13.11 1.62
C THR A 133 5.05 -11.96 2.48
N THR A 134 4.55 -10.77 2.16
CA THR A 134 4.87 -9.56 2.93
C THR A 134 3.60 -9.10 3.63
N ILE A 135 3.62 -9.09 4.97
CA ILE A 135 2.50 -8.67 5.85
C ILE A 135 2.34 -7.15 5.92
N ALA A 136 3.38 -6.44 5.51
CA ALA A 136 3.40 -5.02 5.26
C ALA A 136 3.99 -4.85 3.85
N PRO A 137 3.63 -3.82 3.11
CA PRO A 137 4.40 -3.43 1.94
C PRO A 137 5.86 -3.34 2.34
N VAL A 138 6.73 -3.87 1.48
CA VAL A 138 8.16 -4.04 1.71
C VAL A 138 8.68 -2.86 2.55
N LYS A 139 8.95 -3.14 3.84
CA LYS A 139 9.88 -2.31 4.62
C LYS A 139 11.23 -2.52 3.97
N ASP A 140 11.44 -1.93 2.79
CA ASP A 140 12.78 -1.52 2.44
C ASP A 140 13.22 -0.69 3.64
N GLU A 141 14.41 -0.96 4.15
CA GLU A 141 15.01 -0.15 5.20
C GLU A 141 15.12 1.28 4.65
N LEU A 142 14.04 2.06 4.78
CA LEU A 142 14.08 3.50 4.65
C LEU A 142 15.15 3.89 5.65
N GLN A 143 16.13 4.65 5.18
CA GLN A 143 17.20 5.13 6.05
C GLN A 143 16.55 6.01 7.13
N LEU A 144 16.25 5.40 8.27
CA LEU A 144 16.10 6.12 9.52
C LEU A 144 17.51 6.66 9.74
N LEU A 145 17.73 7.92 9.41
CA LEU A 145 18.95 8.60 9.81
C LEU A 145 19.05 8.42 11.32
N ASN A 146 20.03 7.60 11.75
CA ASN A 146 20.40 7.47 13.14
C ASN A 146 20.65 8.89 13.68
N GLN A 147 20.09 9.21 14.86
CA GLN A 147 20.21 10.50 15.58
C GLN A 147 19.22 11.54 15.05
N HIS A 148 18.24 12.03 15.80
CA HIS A 148 18.25 12.48 17.18
C HIS A 148 16.97 12.05 17.91
N SER A 149 17.04 12.04 19.24
CA SER A 149 15.90 11.96 20.14
C SER A 149 14.71 12.77 19.61
N PHE A 150 13.69 12.09 19.11
CA PHE A 150 12.38 12.67 18.84
C PHE A 150 11.84 13.18 20.18
N GLN A 151 12.09 14.46 20.49
CA GLN A 151 11.19 15.17 21.36
C GLN A 151 9.92 15.29 20.55
N HIS A 152 8.90 14.49 20.85
CA HIS A 152 7.54 14.77 20.44
C HIS A 152 7.18 16.11 21.07
N PRO A 153 7.20 17.24 20.34
CA PRO A 153 6.58 18.42 20.88
C PRO A 153 5.08 18.09 20.90
N ARG A 154 4.34 18.54 21.92
CA ARG A 154 2.88 18.54 21.85
C ARG A 154 2.48 19.55 20.75
N VAL A 155 2.52 19.10 19.51
CA VAL A 155 1.85 19.71 18.35
C VAL A 155 0.60 18.87 18.15
N GLY A 156 -0.56 19.54 18.05
CA GLY A 156 -1.88 19.03 18.41
C GLY A 156 -2.15 17.55 18.14
N ASP A 157 -2.81 16.89 19.11
CA ASP A 157 -3.38 15.56 18.92
C ASP A 157 -4.14 15.55 17.59
N GLY A 158 -3.64 14.78 16.62
CA GLY A 158 -4.27 14.63 15.31
C GLY A 158 -5.69 14.16 15.53
N MET A 159 -6.64 15.10 15.50
CA MET A 159 -8.04 14.75 15.64
C MET A 159 -8.42 14.02 14.35
N ASN A 160 -8.81 12.76 14.52
CA ASN A 160 -9.63 11.95 13.63
C ASN A 160 -8.98 10.74 12.94
N THR A 161 -8.08 10.02 13.61
CA THR A 161 -7.94 8.58 13.38
C THR A 161 -7.92 7.84 14.72
N ASN A 162 -8.77 6.83 14.91
CA ASN A 162 -8.81 5.97 16.10
C ASN A 162 -7.55 5.07 16.26
N HIS A 163 -6.41 5.47 15.70
CA HIS A 163 -5.17 4.73 15.67
C HIS A 163 -4.02 5.68 16.02
N PRO A 164 -3.06 5.25 16.87
CA PRO A 164 -1.81 6.00 17.05
C PRO A 164 -1.10 6.05 15.70
N THR A 165 -1.14 7.21 15.05
CA THR A 165 -0.37 7.46 13.83
C THR A 165 1.06 7.77 14.22
N ASP A 166 1.97 6.96 13.69
CA ASP A 166 3.37 7.34 13.58
C ASP A 166 3.41 8.55 12.62
N GLY A 167 3.60 9.76 13.15
CA GLY A 167 3.36 11.03 12.44
C GLY A 167 3.78 12.29 13.22
N PHE A 168 3.75 13.44 12.56
CA PHE A 168 3.73 14.76 13.19
C PHE A 168 2.85 15.74 12.41
N SER A 169 2.37 16.79 13.08
CA SER A 169 1.52 17.82 12.48
C SER A 169 2.14 19.22 12.62
N ILE A 170 1.74 20.14 11.75
CA ILE A 170 2.00 21.57 11.86
C ILE A 170 0.66 22.29 11.67
N GLU A 171 0.19 22.96 12.71
CA GLU A 171 -1.08 23.70 12.72
C GLU A 171 -0.82 25.20 12.56
N ASN A 172 -1.29 25.79 11.47
CA ASN A 172 -1.31 27.22 11.24
C ASN A 172 -2.69 27.77 11.62
N SER A 173 -2.73 28.52 12.72
CA SER A 173 -3.91 29.22 13.23
C SER A 173 -3.55 30.65 13.64
N GLY A 174 -4.57 31.51 13.78
CA GLY A 174 -4.39 32.93 14.05
C GLY A 174 -4.24 33.79 12.79
N ASP A 175 -4.07 35.10 12.98
CA ASP A 175 -4.01 36.05 11.87
C ASP A 175 -2.63 36.11 11.23
N ASN A 176 -2.56 35.74 9.95
CA ASN A 176 -1.39 35.92 9.10
C ASN A 176 -1.81 36.01 7.62
N ARG A 177 -0.86 35.91 6.69
CA ARG A 177 -1.14 35.99 5.25
C ARG A 177 -1.99 34.81 4.74
N ILE A 178 -1.92 33.66 5.40
CA ILE A 178 -2.58 32.43 5.00
C ILE A 178 -3.94 32.27 5.67
N VAL A 179 -4.01 32.55 6.96
CA VAL A 179 -5.21 32.37 7.80
C VAL A 179 -5.74 33.73 8.23
N ASP A 180 -7.03 33.98 7.97
CA ASP A 180 -7.77 35.20 8.35
C ASP A 180 -8.70 34.87 9.54
N ALA A 181 -8.10 34.80 10.74
CA ALA A 181 -8.80 34.53 11.99
C ALA A 181 -9.70 35.71 12.43
N THR A 182 -9.39 36.93 12.00
CA THR A 182 -10.24 38.11 12.16
C THR A 182 -11.58 37.92 11.47
N ARG A 183 -11.60 37.40 10.25
CA ARG A 183 -12.85 37.10 9.52
C ARG A 183 -13.53 35.85 10.04
N ASN A 184 -12.77 34.83 10.40
CA ASN A 184 -13.30 33.62 11.02
C ASN A 184 -12.34 33.04 12.07
N PRO A 185 -12.67 33.14 13.38
CA PRO A 185 -11.80 32.68 14.46
C PRO A 185 -11.45 31.19 14.43
N TYR A 186 -12.23 30.38 13.73
CA TYR A 186 -12.01 28.94 13.57
C TYR A 186 -11.28 28.57 12.28
N SER A 187 -10.87 29.58 11.48
CA SER A 187 -10.09 29.33 10.27
C SER A 187 -8.71 28.82 10.63
N GLN A 188 -8.27 27.75 9.97
CA GLN A 188 -6.92 27.20 10.14
C GLN A 188 -6.53 26.35 8.92
N ARG A 189 -5.22 26.14 8.77
CA ARG A 189 -4.64 25.13 7.89
C ARG A 189 -3.77 24.19 8.70
N VAL A 190 -3.91 22.89 8.49
CA VAL A 190 -3.11 21.88 9.17
C VAL A 190 -2.39 21.02 8.15
N PHE A 191 -1.12 20.74 8.42
CA PHE A 191 -0.27 19.83 7.67
C PHE A 191 -0.02 18.60 8.54
N ASN A 192 -0.46 17.43 8.09
CA ASN A 192 -0.25 16.14 8.73
C ASN A 192 0.74 15.32 7.89
N PHE A 193 1.87 14.99 8.51
CA PHE A 193 2.94 14.19 7.90
C PHE A 193 2.79 12.75 8.38
N ASP A 194 1.97 11.99 7.66
CA ASP A 194 1.57 10.64 8.04
C ASP A 194 2.53 9.59 7.48
N TYR A 195 2.86 8.61 8.31
CA TYR A 195 3.61 7.41 7.92
C TYR A 195 3.08 6.16 8.64
N PRO A 196 1.79 5.80 8.40
CA PRO A 196 1.17 4.69 9.10
C PRO A 196 1.94 3.39 8.90
N GLU A 197 2.13 2.65 9.99
CA GLU A 197 2.85 1.37 10.04
C GLU A 197 4.32 1.44 9.55
N GLN A 198 4.87 2.64 9.37
CA GLN A 198 6.17 2.89 8.75
C GLN A 198 6.27 2.24 7.35
N ALA A 199 5.14 2.15 6.66
CA ALA A 199 5.05 1.59 5.32
C ALA A 199 5.49 2.64 4.28
N ARG A 200 6.52 2.33 3.49
CA ARG A 200 6.98 3.19 2.38
C ARG A 200 5.82 3.57 1.45
N GLN A 201 4.86 2.67 1.25
CA GLN A 201 3.76 2.90 0.32
C GLN A 201 2.74 3.95 0.77
N ASN A 202 2.61 4.18 2.08
CA ASN A 202 1.60 5.05 2.68
C ASN A 202 2.18 6.38 3.18
N LEU A 203 3.39 6.75 2.74
CA LEU A 203 3.99 8.04 3.06
C LEU A 203 3.28 9.16 2.29
N SER A 204 2.54 10.00 2.99
CA SER A 204 1.82 11.13 2.42
C SER A 204 1.86 12.37 3.31
N LEU A 205 1.58 13.52 2.72
CA LEU A 205 1.24 14.75 3.41
C LEU A 205 -0.25 14.99 3.22
N GLU A 206 -1.03 14.94 4.30
CA GLU A 206 -2.40 15.44 4.29
C GLU A 206 -2.38 16.92 4.68
N VAL A 207 -3.09 17.75 3.92
CA VAL A 207 -3.31 19.15 4.24
C VAL A 207 -4.81 19.37 4.24
N TYR A 208 -5.32 20.00 5.29
CA TYR A 208 -6.71 20.41 5.30
C TYR A 208 -6.87 21.87 5.70
N ASP A 209 -7.73 22.54 4.94
CA ASP A 209 -8.22 23.87 5.25
C ASP A 209 -9.54 23.72 5.98
N ALA A 210 -9.57 24.15 7.24
CA ALA A 210 -10.81 24.31 7.98
C ALA A 210 -11.21 25.79 7.88
N PRO A 211 -12.12 26.18 6.97
CA PRO A 211 -12.53 27.57 6.83
C PRO A 211 -13.48 28.03 7.95
N ASN A 212 -14.00 27.08 8.76
CA ASN A 212 -14.86 27.29 9.92
C ASN A 212 -14.86 26.04 10.84
N ASP A 213 -15.66 26.06 11.91
CA ASP A 213 -15.79 25.01 12.93
C ASP A 213 -16.54 23.74 12.45
N THR A 214 -17.05 23.73 11.22
CA THR A 214 -17.87 22.63 10.72
C THR A 214 -17.02 21.62 9.94
N VAL A 215 -16.81 20.44 10.49
CA VAL A 215 -15.95 19.38 9.91
C VAL A 215 -16.32 19.03 8.45
N SER A 216 -17.61 18.95 8.11
CA SER A 216 -18.07 18.63 6.75
C SER A 216 -17.77 19.73 5.71
N HIS A 217 -17.31 20.90 6.16
CA HIS A 217 -16.86 22.00 5.31
C HIS A 217 -15.34 22.04 5.11
N THR A 218 -14.61 21.15 5.76
CA THR A 218 -13.15 21.04 5.66
C THR A 218 -12.75 20.60 4.25
N MET A 219 -11.73 21.26 3.69
CA MET A 219 -11.23 21.01 2.35
C MET A 219 -9.91 20.25 2.45
N HIS A 220 -9.94 18.94 2.20
CA HIS A 220 -8.78 18.07 2.36
C HIS A 220 -8.04 17.88 1.02
N SER A 221 -6.72 17.89 1.08
CA SER A 221 -5.80 17.53 0.01
C SER A 221 -4.75 16.57 0.53
N ILE A 222 -4.54 15.43 -0.12
CA ILE A 222 -3.41 14.56 0.20
C ILE A 222 -2.40 14.57 -0.96
N PHE A 223 -1.13 14.65 -0.60
CA PHE A 223 0.02 14.67 -1.49
C PHE A 223 0.92 13.46 -1.26
N TRP A 224 1.25 12.73 -2.33
CA TRP A 224 2.30 11.70 -2.32
C TRP A 224 3.48 12.18 -3.16
N PHE A 225 4.70 11.92 -2.67
CA PHE A 225 5.93 12.42 -3.26
C PHE A 225 6.80 11.27 -3.77
N PHE A 226 7.29 11.38 -5.00
CA PHE A 226 8.07 10.33 -5.65
C PHE A 226 9.36 10.89 -6.29
N PRO A 227 10.45 10.09 -6.35
CA PRO A 227 10.59 8.74 -5.77
C PRO A 227 10.66 8.77 -4.24
N ARG A 228 10.13 7.77 -3.54
CA ARG A 228 10.09 7.66 -2.07
C ARG A 228 11.41 7.07 -1.58
N LYS A 229 12.25 7.86 -0.93
CA LYS A 229 13.58 7.47 -0.40
C LYS A 229 13.65 7.43 1.12
N ASN A 230 12.94 8.34 1.79
CA ASN A 230 12.99 8.55 3.23
C ASN A 230 11.58 8.59 3.82
N VAL A 231 11.47 8.45 5.15
CA VAL A 231 10.29 8.92 5.89
C VAL A 231 10.32 10.44 6.01
N HIS A 232 9.21 11.06 6.42
CA HIS A 232 9.22 12.49 6.74
C HIS A 232 10.18 12.75 7.92
N LEU A 233 11.03 13.77 7.78
CA LEU A 233 11.94 14.19 8.85
C LEU A 233 11.66 15.63 9.24
N PHE A 234 11.73 15.90 10.54
CA PHE A 234 11.45 17.21 11.12
C PHE A 234 12.68 17.71 11.89
N GLU A 235 13.08 18.95 11.64
CA GLU A 235 14.16 19.61 12.36
C GLU A 235 13.81 21.07 12.66
N GLU A 236 13.90 21.49 13.92
CA GLU A 236 13.80 22.91 14.28
C GLU A 236 15.16 23.60 14.17
N ARG A 237 15.22 24.75 13.48
CA ARG A 237 16.45 25.51 13.27
C ARG A 237 16.19 27.00 13.49
N GLY A 238 16.52 27.49 14.69
CA GLY A 238 16.29 28.90 15.03
C GLY A 238 14.81 29.28 14.91
N SER A 239 14.49 30.14 13.94
CA SER A 239 13.12 30.60 13.63
C SER A 239 12.43 29.80 12.52
N SER A 240 13.01 28.69 12.04
CA SER A 240 12.40 27.81 11.05
C SER A 240 12.16 26.39 11.56
N ILE A 241 11.26 25.71 10.88
CA ILE A 241 11.02 24.28 10.97
C ILE A 241 11.28 23.71 9.57
N ASP A 242 12.30 22.88 9.45
CA ASP A 242 12.66 22.21 8.21
C ASP A 242 11.99 20.82 8.20
N VAL A 243 11.19 20.55 7.18
CA VAL A 243 10.60 19.24 6.93
C VAL A 243 11.20 18.64 5.67
N THR A 244 11.81 17.47 5.78
CA THR A 244 12.26 16.69 4.62
C THR A 244 11.17 15.69 4.24
N LEU A 245 10.71 15.76 2.99
CA LEU A 245 9.67 14.93 2.39
C LEU A 245 10.23 13.57 1.92
N PRO A 246 9.36 12.61 1.56
CA PRO A 246 9.79 11.25 1.22
C PRO A 246 10.76 11.19 0.05
N ASN A 247 10.68 12.13 -0.88
CA ASN A 247 11.59 12.24 -2.03
C ASN A 247 12.91 12.99 -1.74
N GLY A 248 13.15 13.34 -0.47
CA GLY A 248 14.33 14.09 -0.02
C GLY A 248 14.24 15.59 -0.25
N GLU A 249 13.13 16.09 -0.78
CA GLU A 249 12.91 17.52 -0.94
C GLU A 249 12.49 18.16 0.38
N LYS A 250 12.60 19.50 0.49
CA LYS A 250 12.33 20.22 1.72
C LYS A 250 11.11 21.14 1.63
N MET A 251 10.42 21.27 2.76
CA MET A 251 9.52 22.36 3.07
C MET A 251 10.07 23.10 4.29
N VAL A 252 10.09 24.42 4.26
CA VAL A 252 10.58 25.24 5.37
C VAL A 252 9.43 26.10 5.86
N PHE A 253 9.07 25.94 7.12
CA PHE A 253 8.03 26.70 7.78
C PHE A 253 8.65 27.74 8.72
N HIS A 254 8.00 28.89 8.83
CA HIS A 254 8.30 29.83 9.90
C HIS A 254 7.83 29.24 11.24
N LYS A 255 8.68 29.27 12.28
CA LYS A 255 8.40 28.59 13.55
C LYS A 255 7.21 29.19 14.30
N GLU A 256 6.97 30.49 14.21
CA GLU A 256 5.88 31.14 14.93
C GLU A 256 4.59 31.17 14.13
N SER A 257 4.64 31.70 12.89
CA SER A 257 3.45 31.85 12.05
C SER A 257 3.04 30.57 11.31
N LYS A 258 3.89 29.54 11.30
CA LYS A 258 3.69 28.26 10.61
C LYS A 258 3.40 28.39 9.10
N GLU A 259 3.70 29.53 8.51
CA GLU A 259 3.63 29.75 7.07
C GLU A 259 4.79 29.04 6.37
N ILE A 260 4.56 28.53 5.16
CA ILE A 260 5.65 28.06 4.30
C ILE A 260 6.43 29.29 3.82
N ILE A 261 7.73 29.35 4.16
CA ILE A 261 8.63 30.45 3.81
C ILE A 261 9.64 30.06 2.72
N ASP A 262 9.91 28.77 2.55
CA ASP A 262 10.79 28.25 1.48
C ASP A 262 10.51 26.75 1.21
N GLY A 263 11.10 26.21 0.15
CA GLY A 263 11.03 24.80 -0.22
C GLY A 263 10.14 24.52 -1.44
N VAL A 264 9.57 23.32 -1.49
CA VAL A 264 8.89 22.82 -2.70
C VAL A 264 7.46 23.29 -2.89
N PHE A 265 6.89 24.01 -1.93
CA PHE A 265 5.55 24.55 -2.06
C PHE A 265 5.56 26.06 -1.89
N THR A 266 4.77 26.74 -2.72
CA THR A 266 4.30 28.08 -2.40
C THR A 266 2.84 28.03 -1.99
N GLU A 267 2.52 28.84 -0.99
CA GLU A 267 1.28 28.78 -0.25
C GLU A 267 0.39 30.01 -0.51
N GLY A 268 -0.88 29.75 -0.84
CA GLY A 268 -1.95 30.74 -0.91
C GLY A 268 -2.92 30.67 0.29
N PRO A 269 -3.76 31.70 0.46
CA PRO A 269 -4.64 31.82 1.64
C PRO A 269 -5.74 30.76 1.70
N VAL A 270 -6.24 30.49 2.90
CA VAL A 270 -7.42 29.66 3.15
C VAL A 270 -8.66 30.34 2.58
N ASP A 271 -9.46 29.59 1.81
CA ASP A 271 -10.70 30.11 1.24
C ASP A 271 -11.86 30.08 2.24
N VAL A 272 -12.01 31.21 2.96
CA VAL A 272 -13.09 31.45 3.93
C VAL A 272 -14.38 32.00 3.29
N SER A 273 -14.59 31.84 1.99
CA SER A 273 -15.80 32.31 1.32
C SER A 273 -17.08 31.71 1.92
N LYS A 274 -18.18 32.49 1.92
CA LYS A 274 -19.46 32.05 2.49
C LYS A 274 -20.09 30.89 1.70
N ASP A 275 -19.90 30.87 0.38
CA ASP A 275 -20.43 29.82 -0.50
C ASP A 275 -19.55 28.58 -0.41
N ARG A 276 -19.97 27.62 0.42
CA ARG A 276 -19.25 26.36 0.59
C ARG A 276 -19.01 25.59 -0.70
N PHE A 277 -19.88 25.70 -1.71
CA PHE A 277 -19.73 24.95 -2.96
C PHE A 277 -18.65 25.51 -3.89
N LYS A 278 -18.28 26.78 -3.70
CA LYS A 278 -17.23 27.45 -4.48
C LYS A 278 -15.89 27.55 -3.76
N ARG A 279 -15.83 27.11 -2.50
CA ARG A 279 -14.58 27.08 -1.75
C ARG A 279 -13.53 26.25 -2.47
N LYS A 280 -12.32 26.79 -2.50
CA LYS A 280 -11.15 26.12 -3.04
C LYS A 280 -10.52 25.20 -1.99
N TYR A 281 -9.83 24.20 -2.51
CA TYR A 281 -8.91 23.35 -1.74
C TYR A 281 -7.62 24.10 -1.40
N PRO A 282 -6.80 23.59 -0.45
CA PRO A 282 -5.52 24.20 -0.09
C PRO A 282 -4.72 24.69 -1.30
N ASP A 283 -4.46 25.99 -1.38
CA ASP A 283 -3.71 26.59 -2.50
C ASP A 283 -2.20 26.35 -2.30
N LEU A 284 -1.79 25.13 -2.61
CA LEU A 284 -0.40 24.68 -2.57
C LEU A 284 0.09 24.40 -3.98
N LYS A 285 1.07 25.18 -4.43
CA LYS A 285 1.67 25.06 -5.76
C LYS A 285 3.02 24.38 -5.62
N TYR A 286 3.12 23.16 -6.16
CA TYR A 286 4.34 22.38 -6.13
C TYR A 286 5.38 22.90 -7.13
N GLN A 287 6.61 23.08 -6.67
CA GLN A 287 7.75 23.61 -7.43
C GLN A 287 9.00 22.74 -7.29
N GLY A 288 8.86 21.55 -6.71
CA GLY A 288 9.95 20.58 -6.60
C GLY A 288 10.33 19.96 -7.95
N ARG A 289 11.35 19.10 -7.93
CA ARG A 289 11.83 18.33 -9.09
C ARG A 289 11.24 16.91 -9.13
N GLY A 290 10.63 16.46 -8.05
CA GLY A 290 9.96 15.17 -7.95
C GLY A 290 8.67 15.05 -8.77
N VAL A 291 8.00 13.91 -8.62
CA VAL A 291 6.60 13.75 -9.04
C VAL A 291 5.72 13.83 -7.81
N VAL A 292 4.64 14.61 -7.88
CA VAL A 292 3.63 14.68 -6.83
C VAL A 292 2.29 14.18 -7.36
N LEU A 293 1.62 13.33 -6.58
CA LEU A 293 0.23 12.94 -6.78
C LEU A 293 -0.61 13.68 -5.75
N ARG A 294 -1.61 14.45 -6.21
CA ARG A 294 -2.55 15.21 -5.39
C ARG A 294 -3.96 14.66 -5.56
N VAL A 295 -4.68 14.52 -4.46
CA VAL A 295 -6.10 14.18 -4.46
C VAL A 295 -6.85 15.02 -3.44
N ASN A 296 -8.09 15.37 -3.76
CA ASN A 296 -8.91 16.27 -2.95
C ASN A 296 -10.25 15.62 -2.56
N ALA A 297 -10.75 15.97 -1.38
CA ALA A 297 -12.16 15.77 -1.03
C ALA A 297 -12.60 16.67 0.12
N ARG A 298 -13.91 16.96 0.14
CA ARG A 298 -14.54 17.74 1.19
C ARG A 298 -15.11 16.85 2.28
N GLY A 299 -14.79 17.17 3.54
CA GLY A 299 -15.39 16.58 4.73
C GLY A 299 -15.26 15.06 4.86
N GLN A 300 -14.35 14.44 4.12
CA GLN A 300 -14.12 12.99 4.07
C GLN A 300 -12.69 12.72 3.58
N SER A 301 -12.21 11.49 3.75
CA SER A 301 -10.91 11.06 3.22
C SER A 301 -10.80 11.30 1.71
N PRO A 302 -9.78 12.04 1.23
CA PRO A 302 -9.54 12.26 -0.20
C PRO A 302 -9.36 11.00 -1.04
N GLN A 303 -8.86 9.91 -0.48
CA GLN A 303 -8.63 8.65 -1.19
C GLN A 303 -9.94 7.93 -1.54
N LEU A 304 -10.93 8.03 -0.64
CA LEU A 304 -12.23 7.35 -0.77
C LEU A 304 -13.36 8.28 -1.21
N GLY A 305 -13.18 9.58 -1.04
CA GLY A 305 -14.26 10.54 -1.18
C GLY A 305 -14.85 10.58 -2.58
N GLN A 306 -16.17 10.39 -2.66
CA GLN A 306 -16.97 10.43 -3.90
C GLN A 306 -17.97 11.58 -3.92
N PHE A 307 -17.98 12.44 -2.89
CA PHE A 307 -18.99 13.52 -2.78
C PHE A 307 -18.90 14.50 -3.96
N GLU A 308 -17.70 14.71 -4.49
CA GLU A 308 -17.47 15.59 -5.64
C GLU A 308 -17.13 14.77 -6.88
N ASN A 309 -18.12 14.65 -7.77
CA ASN A 309 -17.98 14.00 -9.07
C ASN A 309 -17.31 14.90 -10.13
N THR A 310 -16.67 15.99 -9.69
CA THR A 310 -15.99 16.94 -10.58
C THR A 310 -14.60 16.45 -10.96
N LYS A 311 -13.98 17.11 -11.95
CA LYS A 311 -12.59 16.87 -12.32
C LYS A 311 -11.68 17.84 -11.58
N ILE A 312 -10.53 17.34 -11.10
CA ILE A 312 -9.48 18.15 -10.48
C ILE A 312 -8.95 19.08 -11.55
N ASP A 313 -8.62 20.34 -11.26
CA ASP A 313 -8.03 21.19 -12.29
C ASP A 313 -6.59 20.75 -12.65
N MET A 314 -6.13 21.15 -13.84
CA MET A 314 -4.77 20.81 -14.33
C MET A 314 -3.72 21.83 -13.89
N GLU A 315 -4.09 22.88 -13.16
CA GLU A 315 -3.12 23.89 -12.75
C GLU A 315 -2.43 23.44 -11.47
N TYR A 316 -3.16 23.47 -10.36
CA TYR A 316 -2.62 23.09 -9.06
C TYR A 316 -3.52 22.11 -8.33
N GLY A 317 -4.70 21.81 -8.87
CA GLY A 317 -5.68 20.95 -8.22
C GLY A 317 -6.36 21.66 -7.05
N THR A 318 -6.75 22.91 -7.21
CA THR A 318 -7.55 23.67 -6.23
C THR A 318 -9.05 23.34 -6.28
N VAL A 319 -9.48 22.45 -7.19
CA VAL A 319 -10.86 21.98 -7.32
C VAL A 319 -11.00 20.52 -6.90
N GLY A 320 -12.18 20.20 -6.36
CA GLY A 320 -12.60 18.88 -5.93
C GLY A 320 -12.68 17.83 -7.01
N SER A 321 -12.43 16.56 -6.70
CA SER A 321 -12.51 15.54 -7.74
C SER A 321 -12.66 14.08 -7.34
N ALA A 322 -13.23 13.31 -8.28
CA ALA A 322 -13.14 11.85 -8.41
C ALA A 322 -11.84 11.36 -9.10
N GLU A 323 -10.99 12.28 -9.54
CA GLU A 323 -9.69 12.04 -10.18
C GLU A 323 -8.55 12.49 -9.24
N VAL A 324 -7.33 12.01 -9.52
CA VAL A 324 -6.08 12.52 -8.96
C VAL A 324 -5.38 13.38 -10.00
N LEU A 325 -4.62 14.36 -9.54
CA LEU A 325 -3.70 15.14 -10.35
C LEU A 325 -2.27 14.65 -10.09
N ILE A 326 -1.55 14.29 -11.14
CA ILE A 326 -0.14 13.89 -11.07
C ILE A 326 0.66 14.95 -11.80
N MET A 327 1.68 15.50 -11.15
CA MET A 327 2.54 16.55 -11.70
C MET A 327 3.99 16.11 -11.63
N ASN A 328 4.70 16.17 -12.76
CA ASN A 328 6.15 16.07 -12.80
C ASN A 328 6.73 17.47 -12.67
N GLY A 329 7.35 17.76 -11.52
CA GLY A 329 7.89 19.08 -11.23
C GLY A 329 9.11 19.46 -12.08
N GLN A 330 9.89 18.47 -12.55
CA GLN A 330 11.03 18.71 -13.43
C GLN A 330 10.63 19.08 -14.86
N THR A 331 9.61 18.42 -15.42
CA THR A 331 9.18 18.64 -16.82
C THR A 331 7.96 19.55 -16.96
N GLY A 332 7.25 19.81 -15.86
CA GLY A 332 5.95 20.51 -15.86
C GLY A 332 4.81 19.68 -16.46
N GLN A 333 5.05 18.42 -16.86
CA GLN A 333 4.01 17.54 -17.40
C GLN A 333 3.01 17.18 -16.32
N LYS A 334 1.74 17.06 -16.72
CA LYS A 334 0.63 16.78 -15.81
C LYS A 334 -0.29 15.73 -16.40
N CYS A 335 -0.90 14.94 -15.53
CA CYS A 335 -1.79 13.86 -15.89
C CYS A 335 -2.93 13.77 -14.89
N ARG A 336 -4.14 13.44 -15.35
CA ARG A 336 -5.27 13.08 -14.48
C ARG A 336 -5.59 11.62 -14.65
N ARG A 337 -5.89 10.96 -13.54
CA ARG A 337 -6.28 9.55 -13.52
C ARG A 337 -7.38 9.33 -12.49
N PRO A 338 -8.30 8.37 -12.67
CA PRO A 338 -9.33 8.09 -11.67
C PRO A 338 -8.71 7.57 -10.36
N LYS A 339 -9.32 7.88 -9.21
CA LYS A 339 -8.85 7.38 -7.89
C LYS A 339 -8.74 5.86 -7.81
N THR A 340 -9.61 5.16 -8.55
CA THR A 340 -9.61 3.69 -8.65
C THR A 340 -8.33 3.11 -9.24
N ASP A 341 -7.47 3.91 -9.86
CA ASP A 341 -6.17 3.46 -10.34
C ASP A 341 -5.13 3.37 -9.20
N PHE A 342 -5.37 4.01 -8.06
CA PHE A 342 -4.39 4.16 -6.97
C PHE A 342 -4.82 3.54 -5.65
N TRP A 343 -6.13 3.41 -5.40
CA TRP A 343 -6.65 2.81 -4.17
C TRP A 343 -7.71 1.75 -4.49
N LEU A 344 -7.73 0.70 -3.68
CA LEU A 344 -8.78 -0.32 -3.73
C LEU A 344 -10.06 0.19 -3.02
N PRO A 345 -11.25 -0.35 -3.33
CA PRO A 345 -12.50 0.06 -2.71
C PRO A 345 -12.53 -0.16 -1.19
N LEU A 346 -13.50 0.52 -0.56
CA LEU A 346 -13.76 0.81 0.88
C LEU A 346 -13.53 -0.29 1.94
N ASP A 347 -13.25 -1.54 1.58
CA ASP A 347 -13.20 -2.66 2.53
C ASP A 347 -11.79 -2.92 3.11
N VAL A 348 -10.80 -2.09 2.76
CA VAL A 348 -9.42 -2.17 3.27
C VAL A 348 -9.15 -1.03 4.24
N ASN A 349 -8.82 -1.38 5.47
CA ASN A 349 -8.29 -0.43 6.47
C ASN A 349 -6.95 -0.99 6.99
N PRO A 350 -5.82 -0.31 6.77
CA PRO A 350 -5.67 1.04 6.18
C PRO A 350 -5.96 1.11 4.67
N ILE A 351 -6.28 2.32 4.17
CA ILE A 351 -6.43 2.58 2.74
C ILE A 351 -5.03 2.55 2.10
N GLU A 352 -4.73 1.50 1.36
CA GLU A 352 -3.39 1.28 0.81
C GLU A 352 -3.24 1.84 -0.60
N PHE A 353 -2.13 2.55 -0.83
CA PHE A 353 -1.71 2.91 -2.18
C PHE A 353 -1.27 1.67 -2.95
N LYS A 354 -1.87 1.43 -4.13
CA LYS A 354 -1.70 0.22 -4.94
C LYS A 354 -0.27 -0.09 -5.39
N PHE A 355 0.62 0.90 -5.38
CA PHE A 355 2.00 0.74 -5.87
C PHE A 355 2.97 0.67 -4.68
N PRO A 356 3.32 -0.55 -4.23
CA PRO A 356 4.26 -0.75 -3.13
C PRO A 356 5.66 -0.22 -3.44
N THR A 357 6.06 -0.24 -4.71
CA THR A 357 7.38 0.20 -5.18
C THR A 357 7.30 1.40 -6.12
N ASP A 358 8.37 2.18 -6.20
CA ASP A 358 8.45 3.32 -7.12
C ASP A 358 8.60 2.85 -8.57
N GLU A 359 9.19 1.68 -8.79
CA GLU A 359 9.37 1.05 -10.10
C GLU A 359 8.02 0.68 -10.72
N GLU A 360 7.12 0.07 -9.95
CA GLU A 360 5.77 -0.26 -10.42
C GLU A 360 4.97 1.00 -10.75
N PHE A 361 5.09 2.03 -9.90
CA PHE A 361 4.45 3.32 -10.16
C PHE A 361 5.04 4.02 -11.41
N ASP A 362 6.35 3.98 -11.62
CA ASP A 362 7.02 4.53 -12.80
C ASP A 362 6.54 3.85 -14.09
N VAL A 363 6.41 2.51 -14.09
CA VAL A 363 5.84 1.77 -15.22
C VAL A 363 4.41 2.23 -15.49
N TYR A 364 3.58 2.39 -14.45
CA TYR A 364 2.23 2.89 -14.61
C TYR A 364 2.21 4.31 -15.20
N LEU A 365 3.05 5.23 -14.71
CA LEU A 365 3.11 6.61 -15.21
C LEU A 365 3.52 6.66 -16.68
N ARG A 366 4.52 5.88 -17.08
CA ARG A 366 4.96 5.85 -18.49
C ARG A 366 3.86 5.36 -19.41
N ASN A 367 3.13 4.35 -18.99
CA ASN A 367 2.05 3.75 -19.78
C ASN A 367 0.78 4.62 -19.84
N ASN A 368 0.48 5.38 -18.78
CA ASN A 368 -0.81 6.08 -18.67
C ASN A 368 -0.72 7.61 -18.75
N CYS A 369 0.45 8.18 -18.50
CA CYS A 369 0.68 9.62 -18.41
C CYS A 369 1.77 10.13 -19.37
N GLY A 370 2.54 9.23 -20.01
CA GLY A 370 3.56 9.60 -21.00
C GLY A 370 4.83 10.21 -20.39
N PHE A 371 5.01 10.12 -19.08
CA PHE A 371 6.23 10.50 -18.36
C PHE A 371 6.51 9.51 -17.23
N GLY A 372 7.74 9.49 -16.72
CA GLY A 372 8.15 8.61 -15.63
C GLY A 372 8.57 9.38 -14.38
N LEU A 373 9.02 8.63 -13.38
CA LEU A 373 9.69 9.18 -12.20
C LEU A 373 11.07 9.73 -12.57
N PRO A 374 11.49 10.84 -11.95
CA PRO A 374 12.81 11.41 -12.15
C PRO A 374 13.89 10.52 -11.50
N LYS A 375 15.08 10.51 -12.10
CA LYS A 375 16.26 9.77 -11.62
C LYS A 375 17.24 10.77 -11.01
N PHE A 376 17.19 10.96 -9.70
CA PHE A 376 18.20 11.71 -8.94
C PHE A 376 18.42 11.04 -7.60
#